data_AF-C3Z321-F1
#
_entry.id   AF-C3Z321-F1
#
_cell.length_a   1.000
_cell.length_b   1.000
_cell.length_c   1.000
_cell.angle_alpha   90.00
_cell.angle_beta   90.00
_cell.angle_gamma   90.00
#
_symmetry.space_group_name_H-M   'P 1'
#
loop_
_entity.id
_entity.type
_entity.pdbx_description
1 polymer ?
#
loop_
_entity_poly.entity_id
_entity_poly.type
_entity_poly.pdbx_seq_one_letter_code
_entity_poly.pdbx_strand_id
1 'polypeptide(L)'
;MAATRNSAGDKARKTCETTDNLVGRRSLLASHTRQTINSELYLSILLPIHPTASSAARDVFQQDAPKGSLPAQHVTVSFLGDARAGSQNDVVFCVENSIPIRKDAQALLLRKTIMEVASSSFQAKRQVPIKWLKVSDFVSKYKSSSTNTCLLDKRTLLEKLRQKGVVEADDVYKEEEFEEMLKFYDEIGEIKSMDDVVVLNLKALIQLVVKLVELDCDDHELGIVHVSSLQRVWKSLTVENFLSTIALFERYDILCPISQEQYLVPLLIETVAKKGKQEAEETDHGASAFWDPADSDTVLYFKFYRFYPEAIFLRLLARCLSISQKTHDLGRGADRDVYRNMSGFYQGHDFYYKMELLCSSLEQNMIRVTVKCAPNRGPHSLLSRLHKDLQQIRDRDFPYLNYTVGLPCPVCRSINHHEGERDHPPPHILGIAGHDEDLPLPGEKVTLMCRGKAFELDLGKQIKKLSSFSTGGRALLDPSTTQHLSILLDPPAPIFGNNWRALADELGLCFQDICYIETKPSPTETVLEMYRKNTPTANTDQIHRALLDIDRPDAAELLQPSCVT
;
A
#
# COMPACT_ATOMS: atom_id res chain seq x y z
N MET A 1 -35.65 -38.44 -39.02
CA MET A 1 -36.80 -39.20 -38.48
C MET A 1 -36.41 -39.73 -37.11
N ALA A 2 -37.34 -39.58 -36.17
CA ALA A 2 -37.14 -39.64 -34.73
C ALA A 2 -36.84 -41.04 -34.19
N ALA A 3 -36.08 -41.10 -33.09
CA ALA A 3 -36.31 -42.07 -32.02
C ALA A 3 -35.84 -41.48 -30.67
N THR A 4 -36.76 -41.53 -29.73
CA THR A 4 -36.82 -41.01 -28.38
C THR A 4 -35.96 -41.78 -27.37
N ARG A 5 -35.48 -41.08 -26.33
CA ARG A 5 -35.40 -41.64 -24.97
C ARG A 5 -35.50 -40.54 -23.92
N ASN A 6 -36.48 -40.71 -23.03
CA ASN A 6 -36.84 -39.84 -21.91
C ASN A 6 -36.36 -40.40 -20.57
N SER A 7 -36.34 -39.50 -19.57
CA SER A 7 -36.30 -39.69 -18.11
C SER A 7 -34.93 -39.96 -17.50
N ALA A 8 -34.54 -39.45 -16.33
CA ALA A 8 -35.21 -38.74 -15.24
C ALA A 8 -34.14 -37.78 -14.63
N GLY A 9 -34.43 -36.59 -14.10
CA GLY A 9 -35.27 -36.33 -12.94
C GLY A 9 -34.43 -36.37 -11.68
N ASP A 10 -33.75 -35.27 -11.31
CA ASP A 10 -33.18 -35.14 -9.97
C ASP A 10 -33.27 -33.72 -9.38
N LYS A 11 -33.55 -33.71 -8.07
CA LYS A 11 -34.17 -32.63 -7.31
C LYS A 11 -33.18 -31.52 -6.93
N ALA A 12 -33.51 -30.29 -7.30
CA ALA A 12 -32.87 -29.09 -6.77
C ALA A 12 -33.21 -28.91 -5.28
N ARG A 13 -32.20 -29.06 -4.41
CA ARG A 13 -32.28 -28.78 -2.98
C ARG A 13 -31.98 -27.29 -2.80
N LYS A 14 -33.05 -26.50 -2.66
CA LYS A 14 -33.01 -25.05 -2.42
C LYS A 14 -32.61 -24.80 -0.95
N THR A 15 -31.37 -24.44 -0.69
CA THR A 15 -30.96 -23.84 0.60
C THR A 15 -31.35 -22.37 0.58
N CYS A 16 -32.31 -22.01 1.42
CA CYS A 16 -32.77 -20.64 1.63
C CYS A 16 -31.78 -19.96 2.58
N GLU A 17 -30.80 -19.22 2.05
CA GLU A 17 -30.08 -18.23 2.82
C GLU A 17 -30.92 -16.95 2.91
N THR A 18 -31.17 -16.50 4.13
CA THR A 18 -32.04 -15.37 4.45
C THR A 18 -31.45 -14.07 3.90
N THR A 19 -32.24 -13.37 3.08
CA THR A 19 -31.95 -12.12 2.38
C THR A 19 -31.38 -11.00 3.27
N ASP A 20 -31.64 -11.03 4.58
CA ASP A 20 -31.17 -10.02 5.53
C ASP A 20 -29.65 -10.08 5.81
N ASN A 21 -29.02 -11.26 5.67
CA ASN A 21 -27.56 -11.41 5.85
C ASN A 21 -26.76 -10.88 4.65
N LEU A 22 -27.36 -10.88 3.45
CA LEU A 22 -26.77 -10.35 2.21
C LEU A 22 -26.78 -8.81 2.20
N VAL A 23 -27.85 -8.19 2.69
CA VAL A 23 -27.95 -6.71 2.77
C VAL A 23 -26.96 -6.14 3.79
N GLY A 24 -26.76 -6.81 4.94
CA GLY A 24 -25.77 -6.41 5.94
C GLY A 24 -24.32 -6.52 5.45
N ARG A 25 -23.97 -7.59 4.72
CA ARG A 25 -22.64 -7.74 4.08
C ARG A 25 -22.41 -6.71 2.98
N ARG A 26 -23.42 -6.40 2.16
CA ARG A 26 -23.35 -5.37 1.10
C ARG A 26 -23.11 -3.96 1.65
N SER A 27 -23.74 -3.60 2.77
CA SER A 27 -23.54 -2.29 3.41
C SER A 27 -22.13 -2.15 4.01
N LEU A 28 -21.58 -3.23 4.57
CA LEU A 28 -20.21 -3.25 5.10
C LEU A 28 -19.16 -3.23 3.98
N LEU A 29 -19.39 -3.99 2.89
CA LEU A 29 -18.54 -3.97 1.70
C LEU A 29 -18.55 -2.58 1.06
N ALA A 30 -19.72 -1.96 0.87
CA ALA A 30 -19.81 -0.61 0.30
C ALA A 30 -19.16 0.46 1.20
N SER A 31 -19.21 0.32 2.52
CA SER A 31 -18.54 1.22 3.46
C SER A 31 -17.01 1.03 3.45
N HIS A 32 -16.55 -0.21 3.43
CA HIS A 32 -15.12 -0.55 3.34
C HIS A 32 -14.56 -0.12 1.98
N THR A 33 -15.26 -0.45 0.90
CA THR A 33 -14.94 -0.01 -0.46
C THR A 33 -14.96 1.51 -0.58
N ARG A 34 -15.88 2.26 0.05
CA ARG A 34 -15.82 3.74 0.04
C ARG A 34 -14.59 4.29 0.76
N GLN A 35 -14.17 3.66 1.86
CA GLN A 35 -12.93 4.03 2.56
C GLN A 35 -11.69 3.67 1.72
N THR A 36 -11.70 2.49 1.10
CA THR A 36 -10.67 2.00 0.17
C THR A 36 -10.57 2.88 -1.08
N ILE A 37 -11.68 3.25 -1.73
CA ILE A 37 -11.73 4.17 -2.88
C ILE A 37 -11.16 5.55 -2.53
N ASN A 38 -11.45 6.07 -1.33
CA ASN A 38 -10.88 7.35 -0.88
C ASN A 38 -9.35 7.25 -0.67
N SER A 39 -8.84 6.12 -0.16
CA SER A 39 -7.40 5.86 -0.08
C SER A 39 -6.76 5.52 -1.44
N GLU A 40 -7.53 4.97 -2.38
CA GLU A 40 -7.05 4.48 -3.68
C GLU A 40 -7.04 5.52 -4.80
N LEU A 41 -7.71 6.66 -4.64
CA LEU A 41 -7.69 7.73 -5.64
C LEU A 41 -6.76 8.89 -5.28
N TYR A 42 -6.04 8.80 -4.15
CA TYR A 42 -5.19 9.86 -3.58
C TYR A 42 -5.77 11.26 -3.81
N LEU A 43 -7.05 11.41 -3.46
CA LEU A 43 -7.66 12.71 -3.32
C LEU A 43 -7.21 13.18 -1.95
N SER A 44 -6.45 14.27 -1.89
CA SER A 44 -5.88 14.87 -0.67
C SER A 44 -6.94 15.20 0.38
N ILE A 45 -7.51 14.18 1.00
CA ILE A 45 -8.43 14.24 2.12
C ILE A 45 -7.83 13.26 3.11
N LEU A 46 -7.11 13.81 4.09
CA LEU A 46 -6.65 13.10 5.27
C LEU A 46 -7.87 12.44 5.93
N LEU A 47 -8.06 11.15 5.71
CA LEU A 47 -9.00 10.33 6.47
C LEU A 47 -8.24 9.13 7.06
N PRO A 48 -8.35 8.88 8.38
CA PRO A 48 -7.67 7.76 9.02
C PRO A 48 -8.15 6.41 8.50
N ILE A 49 -7.23 5.45 8.49
CA ILE A 49 -7.41 4.05 8.10
C ILE A 49 -7.83 3.23 9.34
N HIS A 50 -8.98 2.54 9.23
CA HIS A 50 -9.60 1.56 10.14
C HIS A 50 -10.15 1.98 11.53
N PRO A 51 -11.41 1.61 11.86
CA PRO A 51 -11.87 1.46 13.23
C PRO A 51 -11.64 0.01 13.70
N THR A 52 -10.76 -0.20 14.68
CA THR A 52 -10.79 -1.41 15.51
C THR A 52 -11.60 -1.11 16.77
N ALA A 53 -12.72 -1.82 16.95
CA ALA A 53 -13.49 -1.78 18.18
C ALA A 53 -12.70 -2.52 19.27
N SER A 54 -11.94 -1.78 20.10
CA SER A 54 -11.35 -2.32 21.32
C SER A 54 -12.42 -2.56 22.38
N SER A 55 -12.38 -3.73 23.03
CA SER A 55 -13.28 -4.09 24.13
C SER A 55 -13.19 -3.12 25.31
N ALA A 56 -12.07 -2.42 25.47
CA ALA A 56 -11.88 -1.43 26.54
C ALA A 56 -12.82 -0.22 26.44
N ALA A 57 -13.29 0.13 25.23
CA ALA A 57 -14.25 1.22 25.05
C ALA A 57 -15.68 0.86 25.49
N ARG A 58 -16.02 -0.44 25.53
CA ARG A 58 -17.33 -0.90 26.05
C ARG A 58 -17.39 -0.83 27.57
N ASP A 59 -16.28 -1.09 28.26
CA ASP A 59 -16.27 -1.19 29.72
C ASP A 59 -16.38 0.19 30.40
N VAL A 60 -15.89 1.25 29.76
CA VAL A 60 -16.04 2.64 30.25
C VAL A 60 -17.49 3.12 30.16
N PHE A 61 -18.26 2.66 29.17
CA PHE A 61 -19.67 3.07 28.99
C PHE A 61 -20.68 2.26 29.81
N GLN A 62 -20.26 1.17 30.48
CA GLN A 62 -21.15 0.34 31.29
C GLN A 62 -21.10 0.63 32.78
N GLN A 63 -20.12 1.38 33.30
CA GLN A 63 -19.96 1.53 34.75
C GLN A 63 -20.78 2.66 35.40
N ASP A 64 -21.35 3.63 34.65
CA ASP A 64 -22.03 4.78 35.26
C ASP A 64 -23.38 5.16 34.63
N ALA A 65 -24.29 4.20 34.46
CA ALA A 65 -25.69 4.51 34.10
C ALA A 65 -26.68 4.02 35.18
N PRO A 66 -27.37 4.92 35.91
CA PRO A 66 -28.50 4.51 36.72
C PRO A 66 -29.63 4.02 35.81
N LYS A 67 -30.27 2.92 36.21
CA LYS A 67 -31.37 2.24 35.51
C LYS A 67 -32.43 3.23 35.01
N GLY A 68 -32.56 3.35 33.69
CA GLY A 68 -33.73 3.96 33.06
C GLY A 68 -33.45 4.55 31.69
N SER A 69 -34.11 4.00 30.67
CA SER A 69 -34.18 4.46 29.27
C SER A 69 -32.91 4.35 28.40
N LEU A 70 -32.99 3.47 27.40
CA LEU A 70 -32.21 3.57 26.16
C LEU A 70 -32.65 4.83 25.40
N PRO A 71 -31.75 5.66 24.85
CA PRO A 71 -32.08 6.54 23.76
C PRO A 71 -31.36 6.15 22.46
N ALA A 72 -31.97 6.64 21.37
CA ALA A 72 -31.71 6.37 19.98
C ALA A 72 -30.26 6.61 19.53
N GLN A 73 -29.89 5.89 18.46
CA GLN A 73 -28.69 6.02 17.63
C GLN A 73 -27.96 7.37 17.75
N HIS A 74 -26.98 7.43 18.66
CA HIS A 74 -25.96 8.47 18.67
C HIS A 74 -24.84 8.05 17.72
N VAL A 75 -24.75 8.70 16.56
CA VAL A 75 -23.57 8.61 15.69
C VAL A 75 -22.56 9.62 16.19
N THR A 76 -21.65 9.18 17.04
CA THR A 76 -20.46 9.95 17.44
C THR A 76 -19.43 9.85 16.31
N VAL A 77 -19.21 10.93 15.57
CA VAL A 77 -18.09 11.00 14.61
C VAL A 77 -16.82 11.26 15.42
N SER A 78 -16.08 10.19 15.70
CA SER A 78 -14.78 10.27 16.37
C SER A 78 -13.69 10.36 15.30
N PHE A 79 -12.97 11.48 15.24
CA PHE A 79 -11.69 11.54 14.54
C PHE A 79 -10.63 10.91 15.45
N LEU A 80 -10.53 9.58 15.42
CA LEU A 80 -9.50 8.85 16.16
C LEU A 80 -8.18 8.96 15.39
N GLY A 81 -7.35 9.92 15.84
CA GLY A 81 -5.91 9.70 15.91
C GLY A 81 -5.61 8.53 16.85
N ASP A 82 -4.43 7.95 16.64
CA ASP A 82 -3.88 6.74 17.25
C ASP A 82 -4.36 6.44 18.69
N ALA A 83 -4.65 5.17 18.98
CA ALA A 83 -5.17 4.70 20.26
C ALA A 83 -4.13 4.70 21.41
N ARG A 84 -3.29 5.73 21.48
CA ARG A 84 -2.52 6.11 22.66
C ARG A 84 -2.94 7.52 23.05
N ALA A 85 -4.02 7.61 23.82
CA ALA A 85 -4.35 8.81 24.57
C ALA A 85 -3.11 9.27 25.36
N GLY A 86 -2.56 10.44 24.99
CA GLY A 86 -1.41 11.02 25.71
C GLY A 86 -0.46 11.90 24.89
N SER A 87 -0.59 11.99 23.57
CA SER A 87 0.15 13.01 22.82
C SER A 87 -0.59 14.36 22.91
N GLN A 88 0.11 15.42 23.30
CA GLN A 88 -0.45 16.74 23.62
C GLN A 88 -1.08 17.48 22.41
N ASN A 89 -1.16 16.84 21.24
CA ASN A 89 -1.59 17.43 19.97
C ASN A 89 -2.88 16.85 19.39
N ASP A 90 -3.47 15.81 19.99
CA ASP A 90 -4.74 15.25 19.52
C ASP A 90 -5.92 16.06 20.07
N VAL A 91 -6.35 17.06 19.31
CA VAL A 91 -7.52 17.89 19.67
C VAL A 91 -8.80 17.13 19.33
N VAL A 92 -9.48 16.62 20.36
CA VAL A 92 -10.79 15.97 20.22
C VAL A 92 -11.90 17.02 20.35
N PHE A 93 -12.78 17.10 19.34
CA PHE A 93 -13.96 17.97 19.36
C PHE A 93 -15.22 17.15 19.59
N CYS A 94 -15.82 17.28 20.77
CA CYS A 94 -17.06 16.57 21.11
C CYS A 94 -18.29 17.33 20.59
N VAL A 95 -18.55 17.24 19.28
CA VAL A 95 -19.66 17.96 18.62
C VAL A 95 -20.99 17.23 18.82
N GLU A 96 -22.04 17.97 19.22
CA GLU A 96 -23.38 17.45 19.44
C GLU A 96 -24.30 17.77 18.25
N ASN A 97 -24.60 16.76 17.43
CA ASN A 97 -25.44 16.89 16.24
C ASN A 97 -26.90 17.29 16.52
N SER A 98 -27.37 17.15 17.77
CA SER A 98 -28.73 17.48 18.21
C SER A 98 -28.91 18.96 18.58
N ILE A 99 -27.81 19.70 18.74
CA ILE A 99 -27.81 21.11 19.14
C ILE A 99 -27.47 21.98 17.93
N PRO A 100 -28.16 23.12 17.72
CA PRO A 100 -27.75 24.08 16.69
C PRO A 100 -26.30 24.52 16.90
N ILE A 101 -25.47 24.52 15.84
CA ILE A 101 -24.03 24.88 15.84
C ILE A 101 -23.72 26.16 16.64
N ARG A 102 -24.62 27.16 16.64
CA ARG A 102 -24.41 28.43 17.36
C ARG A 102 -24.47 28.29 18.88
N LYS A 103 -25.00 27.18 19.40
CA LYS A 103 -25.16 26.88 20.83
C LYS A 103 -24.21 25.79 21.32
N ASP A 104 -23.58 25.05 20.40
CA ASP A 104 -22.58 24.05 20.72
C ASP A 104 -21.18 24.71 20.76
N ALA A 105 -20.62 24.80 21.97
CA ALA A 105 -19.30 25.38 22.19
C ALA A 105 -18.18 24.58 21.50
N GLN A 106 -18.31 23.26 21.40
CA GLN A 106 -17.34 22.40 20.73
C GLN A 106 -17.43 22.55 19.21
N ALA A 107 -18.64 22.68 18.65
CA ALA A 107 -18.82 23.00 17.22
C ALA A 107 -18.23 24.37 16.85
N LEU A 108 -18.40 25.38 17.72
CA LEU A 108 -17.79 26.70 17.53
C LEU A 108 -16.26 26.64 17.62
N LEU A 109 -15.73 25.87 18.57
CA LEU A 109 -14.29 25.65 18.70
C LEU A 109 -13.73 24.94 17.46
N LEU A 110 -14.36 23.86 17.00
CA LEU A 110 -14.00 23.17 15.76
C LEU A 110 -13.98 24.13 14.58
N ARG A 111 -15.03 24.95 14.40
CA ARG A 111 -15.09 25.94 13.33
C ARG A 111 -13.93 26.94 13.43
N LYS A 112 -13.64 27.43 14.64
CA LYS A 112 -12.52 28.35 14.88
C LYS A 112 -11.20 27.69 14.50
N THR A 113 -10.96 26.46 14.96
CA THR A 113 -9.74 25.71 14.64
C THR A 113 -9.60 25.45 13.14
N ILE A 114 -10.68 25.05 12.44
CA ILE A 114 -10.66 24.90 10.98
C ILE A 114 -10.26 26.22 10.29
N MET A 115 -10.84 27.35 10.73
CA MET A 115 -10.50 28.66 10.17
C MET A 115 -9.06 29.07 10.45
N GLU A 116 -8.56 28.81 11.66
CA GLU A 116 -7.16 29.07 12.03
C GLU A 116 -6.21 28.22 11.18
N VAL A 117 -6.44 26.91 11.08
CA VAL A 117 -5.66 25.99 10.23
C VAL A 117 -5.70 26.46 8.77
N ALA A 118 -6.89 26.73 8.23
CA ALA A 118 -7.06 27.20 6.85
C ALA A 118 -6.31 28.52 6.60
N SER A 119 -6.41 29.49 7.51
CA SER A 119 -5.73 30.79 7.40
C SER A 119 -4.21 30.72 7.60
N SER A 120 -3.74 29.74 8.37
CA SER A 120 -2.31 29.50 8.62
C SER A 120 -1.63 28.75 7.48
N SER A 121 -2.41 28.06 6.65
CA SER A 121 -1.91 27.25 5.53
C SER A 121 -1.08 28.09 4.55
N PHE A 122 -0.04 27.47 3.98
CA PHE A 122 0.81 28.10 2.99
C PHE A 122 0.01 28.62 1.78
N GLN A 123 -1.02 27.87 1.37
CA GLN A 123 -1.89 28.19 0.25
C GLN A 123 -2.68 29.49 0.45
N ALA A 124 -3.15 29.78 1.67
CA ALA A 124 -3.89 31.01 1.99
C ALA A 124 -3.02 32.28 1.90
N LYS A 125 -1.69 32.15 1.95
CA LYS A 125 -0.74 33.26 1.87
C LYS A 125 -0.14 33.45 0.47
N ARG A 126 -0.38 32.51 -0.45
CA ARG A 126 0.18 32.55 -1.80
C ARG A 126 -0.51 33.65 -2.60
N GLN A 127 0.28 34.54 -3.19
CA GLN A 127 -0.23 35.53 -4.15
C GLN A 127 -0.46 34.83 -5.48
N VAL A 128 -1.68 34.89 -5.99
CA VAL A 128 -2.05 34.34 -7.30
C VAL A 128 -2.60 35.43 -8.21
N PRO A 129 -2.36 35.36 -9.53
CA PRO A 129 -2.94 36.30 -10.48
C PRO A 129 -4.47 36.31 -10.40
N ILE A 130 -5.08 37.51 -10.36
CA ILE A 130 -6.56 37.66 -10.30
C ILE A 130 -7.25 36.92 -11.45
N LYS A 131 -6.62 36.88 -12.63
CA LYS A 131 -7.15 36.16 -13.80
C LYS A 131 -7.33 34.66 -13.56
N TRP A 132 -6.57 34.04 -12.65
CA TRP A 132 -6.73 32.63 -12.30
C TRP A 132 -8.05 32.37 -11.58
N LEU A 133 -8.67 33.35 -10.91
CA LEU A 133 -9.99 33.17 -10.28
C LEU A 133 -11.07 32.79 -11.29
N LYS A 134 -10.93 33.20 -12.56
CA LYS A 134 -11.83 32.78 -13.66
C LYS A 134 -11.79 31.28 -13.93
N VAL A 135 -10.73 30.57 -13.52
CA VAL A 135 -10.64 29.11 -13.62
C VAL A 135 -11.61 28.46 -12.64
N SER A 136 -11.76 28.99 -11.42
CA SER A 136 -12.75 28.49 -10.46
C SER A 136 -14.17 28.60 -11.02
N ASP A 137 -14.49 29.72 -11.68
CA ASP A 137 -15.77 29.89 -12.39
C ASP A 137 -15.90 28.93 -13.58
N PHE A 138 -14.79 28.69 -14.30
CA PHE A 138 -14.75 27.71 -15.38
C PHE A 138 -15.07 26.31 -14.84
N VAL A 139 -14.34 25.85 -13.83
CA VAL A 139 -14.49 24.54 -13.20
C VAL A 139 -15.87 24.38 -12.59
N SER A 140 -16.39 25.41 -11.90
CA SER A 140 -17.74 25.41 -11.32
C SER A 140 -18.83 25.24 -12.37
N LYS A 141 -18.66 25.82 -13.57
CA LYS A 141 -19.58 25.57 -14.69
C LYS A 141 -19.59 24.10 -15.11
N TYR A 142 -18.44 23.42 -15.13
CA TYR A 142 -18.37 21.97 -15.41
C TYR A 142 -18.89 21.11 -14.25
N LYS A 143 -18.74 21.56 -13.00
CA LYS A 143 -19.29 20.88 -11.82
C LYS A 143 -20.82 20.98 -11.77
N SER A 144 -21.38 22.10 -12.24
CA SER A 144 -22.82 22.41 -12.19
C SER A 144 -23.57 22.01 -13.45
N SER A 145 -22.91 21.99 -14.61
CA SER A 145 -23.51 21.44 -15.82
C SER A 145 -23.71 19.94 -15.63
N SER A 146 -24.92 19.45 -15.91
CA SER A 146 -25.25 18.03 -15.95
C SER A 146 -24.51 17.27 -17.06
N THR A 147 -23.46 17.87 -17.63
CA THR A 147 -22.70 17.32 -18.73
C THR A 147 -21.70 16.31 -18.19
N ASN A 148 -21.94 15.07 -18.58
CA ASN A 148 -21.08 13.97 -19.03
C ASN A 148 -19.54 14.11 -19.15
N THR A 149 -18.91 15.19 -18.67
CA THR A 149 -17.51 15.59 -18.91
C THR A 149 -16.82 15.88 -17.58
N CYS A 150 -16.26 14.84 -16.96
CA CYS A 150 -15.47 14.97 -15.73
C CYS A 150 -13.97 15.21 -15.99
N LEU A 151 -13.51 15.01 -17.23
CA LEU A 151 -12.13 15.04 -17.67
C LEU A 151 -11.99 15.95 -18.90
N LEU A 152 -10.82 16.55 -19.09
CA LEU A 152 -10.37 17.17 -20.35
C LEU A 152 -8.88 16.86 -20.54
N ASP A 153 -8.41 16.73 -21.76
CA ASP A 153 -6.97 16.78 -22.01
C ASP A 153 -6.43 18.20 -21.78
N LYS A 154 -5.16 18.30 -21.41
CA LYS A 154 -4.49 19.57 -21.09
C LYS A 154 -4.52 20.56 -22.25
N ARG A 155 -4.40 20.10 -23.50
CA ARG A 155 -4.43 21.00 -24.68
C ARG A 155 -5.81 21.62 -24.86
N THR A 156 -6.86 20.81 -24.82
CA THR A 156 -8.25 21.30 -24.91
C THR A 156 -8.57 22.24 -23.76
N LEU A 157 -8.10 21.95 -22.54
CA LEU A 157 -8.27 22.87 -21.41
C LEU A 157 -7.54 24.20 -21.65
N LEU A 158 -6.28 24.16 -22.08
CA LEU A 158 -5.49 25.34 -22.41
C LEU A 158 -6.19 26.22 -23.46
N GLU A 159 -6.67 25.63 -24.56
CA GLU A 159 -7.41 26.36 -25.60
C GLU A 159 -8.68 27.02 -25.06
N LYS A 160 -9.46 26.30 -24.24
CA LYS A 160 -10.67 26.84 -23.61
C LYS A 160 -10.36 27.97 -22.63
N LEU A 161 -9.25 27.90 -21.90
CA LEU A 161 -8.82 28.96 -21.00
C LEU A 161 -8.26 30.18 -21.75
N ARG A 162 -7.61 29.97 -22.91
CA ARG A 162 -7.23 31.04 -23.83
C ARG A 162 -8.44 31.80 -24.35
N GLN A 163 -9.48 31.08 -24.78
CA GLN A 163 -10.74 31.68 -25.22
C GLN A 163 -11.43 32.52 -24.14
N LYS A 164 -11.19 32.21 -22.85
CA LYS A 164 -11.70 32.99 -21.71
C LYS A 164 -10.78 34.12 -21.24
N GLY A 165 -9.65 34.32 -21.91
CA GLY A 165 -8.64 35.31 -21.53
C GLY A 165 -8.06 35.05 -20.14
N VAL A 166 -7.89 33.77 -19.77
CA VAL A 166 -7.17 33.35 -18.56
C VAL A 166 -5.69 33.19 -18.86
N VAL A 167 -5.39 32.52 -19.98
CA VAL A 167 -4.05 32.34 -20.53
C VAL A 167 -3.98 33.14 -21.83
N GLU A 168 -2.89 33.86 -22.07
CA GLU A 168 -2.73 34.64 -23.30
C GLU A 168 -2.26 33.76 -24.48
N ALA A 169 -2.50 34.22 -25.72
CA ALA A 169 -2.33 33.39 -26.91
C ALA A 169 -0.87 33.26 -27.41
N ASP A 170 0.00 34.26 -27.16
CA ASP A 170 1.31 34.34 -27.84
C ASP A 170 2.47 34.45 -26.84
N ASP A 171 3.16 33.35 -26.50
CA ASP A 171 4.58 33.27 -26.07
C ASP A 171 4.95 31.90 -25.46
N VAL A 172 6.22 31.51 -25.60
CA VAL A 172 6.82 30.26 -25.06
C VAL A 172 6.79 30.19 -23.53
N TYR A 173 6.88 31.33 -22.84
CA TYR A 173 6.79 31.43 -21.36
C TYR A 173 5.37 31.15 -20.80
N LYS A 174 4.38 30.88 -21.66
CA LYS A 174 2.96 30.74 -21.25
C LYS A 174 2.53 29.29 -20.97
N GLU A 175 3.30 28.31 -21.43
CA GLU A 175 3.11 26.91 -20.98
C GLU A 175 3.50 26.76 -19.51
N GLU A 176 4.56 27.46 -19.07
CA GLU A 176 4.95 27.51 -17.66
C GLU A 176 3.86 28.13 -16.77
N GLU A 177 3.25 29.24 -17.20
CA GLU A 177 2.13 29.85 -16.47
C GLU A 177 0.95 28.88 -16.36
N PHE A 178 0.60 28.19 -17.45
CA PHE A 178 -0.49 27.23 -17.46
C PHE A 178 -0.21 26.05 -16.52
N GLU A 179 1.00 25.51 -16.53
CA GLU A 179 1.39 24.41 -15.63
C GLU A 179 1.46 24.87 -14.17
N GLU A 180 1.94 26.09 -13.87
CA GLU A 180 1.92 26.64 -12.51
C GLU A 180 0.48 26.81 -12.00
N MET A 181 -0.41 27.31 -12.86
CA MET A 181 -1.83 27.45 -12.57
C MET A 181 -2.48 26.09 -12.32
N LEU A 182 -2.22 25.07 -13.16
CA LEU A 182 -2.73 23.72 -12.94
C LEU A 182 -2.21 23.13 -11.63
N LYS A 183 -0.92 23.28 -11.34
CA LYS A 183 -0.31 22.83 -10.10
C LYS A 183 -0.96 23.49 -8.88
N PHE A 184 -1.22 24.79 -8.93
CA PHE A 184 -1.96 25.48 -7.86
C PHE A 184 -3.35 24.89 -7.63
N TYR A 185 -4.12 24.66 -8.70
CA TYR A 185 -5.47 24.10 -8.59
C TYR A 185 -5.50 22.61 -8.19
N ASP A 186 -4.46 21.85 -8.54
CA ASP A 186 -4.22 20.47 -8.09
C ASP A 186 -3.89 20.42 -6.59
N GLU A 187 -3.00 21.29 -6.13
CA GLU A 187 -2.57 21.39 -4.72
C GLU A 187 -3.72 21.74 -3.77
N ILE A 188 -4.68 22.58 -4.21
CA ILE A 188 -5.87 22.93 -3.41
C ILE A 188 -7.03 21.93 -3.59
N GLY A 189 -6.89 20.93 -4.47
CA GLY A 189 -7.89 19.88 -4.69
C GLY A 189 -9.13 20.31 -5.46
N GLU A 190 -9.12 21.46 -6.14
CA GLU A 190 -10.24 21.93 -6.96
C GLU A 190 -10.34 21.14 -8.28
N ILE A 191 -9.19 20.77 -8.83
CA ILE A 191 -9.01 19.86 -9.97
C ILE A 191 -7.99 18.78 -9.59
N LYS A 192 -7.82 17.76 -10.44
CA LYS A 192 -6.64 16.87 -10.37
C LYS A 192 -5.93 16.85 -11.72
N SER A 193 -4.65 17.20 -11.75
CA SER A 193 -3.83 17.03 -12.97
C SER A 193 -3.20 15.65 -12.98
N MET A 194 -3.38 14.93 -14.07
CA MET A 194 -2.93 13.54 -14.26
C MET A 194 -2.27 13.42 -15.64
N ASP A 195 -0.95 13.64 -15.70
CA ASP A 195 -0.17 13.70 -16.95
C ASP A 195 -0.73 14.68 -17.98
N ASP A 196 -1.31 14.17 -19.06
CA ASP A 196 -1.94 14.88 -20.16
C ASP A 196 -3.45 15.14 -19.95
N VAL A 197 -4.03 14.66 -18.86
CA VAL A 197 -5.45 14.78 -18.52
C VAL A 197 -5.65 15.63 -17.27
N VAL A 198 -6.74 16.40 -17.22
CA VAL A 198 -7.18 17.18 -16.07
C VAL A 198 -8.58 16.76 -15.68
N VAL A 199 -8.72 16.29 -14.44
CA VAL A 199 -10.01 15.97 -13.80
C VAL A 199 -10.60 17.27 -13.26
N LEU A 200 -11.65 17.78 -13.91
CA LEU A 200 -12.34 19.01 -13.50
C LEU A 200 -13.41 18.77 -12.44
N ASN A 201 -13.93 17.54 -12.35
CA ASN A 201 -14.95 17.17 -11.40
C ASN A 201 -14.59 15.86 -10.69
N LEU A 202 -13.76 15.99 -9.67
CA LEU A 202 -13.27 14.89 -8.84
C LEU A 202 -14.41 14.05 -8.25
N LYS A 203 -15.48 14.73 -7.80
CA LYS A 203 -16.69 14.07 -7.28
C LYS A 203 -17.33 13.17 -8.34
N ALA A 204 -17.44 13.65 -9.58
CA ALA A 204 -17.97 12.83 -10.67
C ALA A 204 -17.09 11.60 -10.95
N LEU A 205 -15.76 11.76 -10.94
CA LEU A 205 -14.82 10.64 -11.13
C LEU A 205 -15.00 9.57 -10.04
N ILE A 206 -15.06 9.98 -8.76
CA ILE A 206 -15.32 9.06 -7.63
C ILE A 206 -16.65 8.33 -7.83
N GLN A 207 -17.69 9.03 -8.28
CA GLN A 207 -18.98 8.40 -8.54
C GLN A 207 -18.91 7.34 -9.65
N LEU A 208 -18.02 7.49 -10.64
CA LEU A 208 -17.79 6.45 -11.65
C LEU A 208 -17.15 5.20 -11.04
N VAL A 209 -16.17 5.37 -10.14
CA VAL A 209 -15.54 4.25 -9.41
C VAL A 209 -16.53 3.58 -8.46
N VAL A 210 -17.33 4.35 -7.72
CA VAL A 210 -18.39 3.79 -6.85
C VAL A 210 -19.36 2.94 -7.68
N LYS A 211 -19.83 3.48 -8.81
CA LYS A 211 -20.71 2.74 -9.73
C LYS A 211 -20.04 1.50 -10.34
N LEU A 212 -18.73 1.54 -10.56
CA LEU A 212 -17.95 0.39 -11.03
C LEU A 212 -17.93 -0.71 -9.97
N VAL A 213 -17.73 -0.37 -8.70
CA VAL A 213 -17.70 -1.38 -7.64
C VAL A 213 -19.09 -1.86 -7.22
N GLU A 214 -20.13 -1.03 -7.42
CA GLU A 214 -21.53 -1.38 -7.18
C GLU A 214 -22.19 -2.13 -8.36
N LEU A 215 -21.45 -2.50 -9.41
CA LEU A 215 -21.97 -3.33 -10.48
C LEU A 215 -22.50 -4.67 -9.94
N ASP A 216 -23.64 -5.12 -10.48
CA ASP A 216 -24.30 -6.34 -10.03
C ASP A 216 -23.49 -7.59 -10.40
N CYS A 217 -23.38 -8.53 -9.45
CA CYS A 217 -22.45 -9.65 -9.50
C CYS A 217 -22.80 -10.70 -10.57
N ASP A 218 -24.04 -10.72 -11.05
CA ASP A 218 -24.47 -11.65 -12.11
C ASP A 218 -23.79 -11.36 -13.47
N ASP A 219 -23.21 -10.16 -13.64
CA ASP A 219 -22.46 -9.75 -14.83
C ASP A 219 -20.92 -9.94 -14.69
N HIS A 220 -20.44 -10.54 -13.58
CA HIS A 220 -19.01 -10.66 -13.25
C HIS A 220 -18.60 -12.08 -12.94
N GLU A 221 -18.15 -12.82 -13.95
CA GLU A 221 -17.29 -13.97 -13.71
C GLU A 221 -15.93 -13.44 -13.20
N LEU A 222 -15.60 -13.69 -11.92
CA LEU A 222 -14.26 -13.48 -11.36
C LEU A 222 -13.70 -12.04 -11.49
N GLY A 223 -14.54 -11.02 -11.30
CA GLY A 223 -14.13 -9.60 -11.40
C GLY A 223 -13.85 -9.12 -12.83
N ILE A 224 -14.29 -9.88 -13.85
CA ILE A 224 -14.22 -9.47 -15.26
C ILE A 224 -15.47 -8.67 -15.63
N VAL A 225 -15.27 -7.54 -16.30
CA VAL A 225 -16.32 -6.61 -16.72
C VAL A 225 -16.26 -6.39 -18.22
N HIS A 226 -17.40 -6.53 -18.88
CA HIS A 226 -17.53 -6.25 -20.32
C HIS A 226 -17.69 -4.74 -20.58
N VAL A 227 -17.17 -4.25 -21.71
CA VAL A 227 -17.30 -2.84 -22.15
C VAL A 227 -18.76 -2.40 -22.18
N SER A 228 -19.68 -3.26 -22.61
CA SER A 228 -21.11 -2.95 -22.65
C SER A 228 -21.72 -2.73 -21.25
N SER A 229 -21.22 -3.43 -20.22
CA SER A 229 -21.62 -3.21 -18.83
C SER A 229 -21.09 -1.87 -18.32
N LEU A 230 -19.84 -1.51 -18.63
CA LEU A 230 -19.28 -0.19 -18.32
C LEU A 230 -20.07 0.93 -19.00
N GLN A 231 -20.43 0.78 -20.27
CA GLN A 231 -21.26 1.75 -21.00
C GLN A 231 -22.65 1.90 -20.38
N ARG A 232 -23.25 0.80 -19.90
CA ARG A 232 -24.57 0.83 -19.23
C ARG A 232 -24.52 1.62 -17.93
N VAL A 233 -23.47 1.41 -17.14
CA VAL A 233 -23.29 2.02 -15.82
C VAL A 233 -22.82 3.48 -15.92
N TRP A 234 -21.97 3.77 -16.89
CA TRP A 234 -21.47 5.11 -17.20
C TRP A 234 -22.22 5.76 -18.37
N LYS A 235 -23.52 5.44 -18.53
CA LYS A 235 -24.39 5.99 -19.60
C LYS A 235 -24.47 7.52 -19.64
N SER A 236 -24.11 8.16 -18.53
CA SER A 236 -24.02 9.61 -18.42
C SER A 236 -22.67 10.14 -18.91
N LEU A 237 -21.84 9.39 -19.64
CA LEU A 237 -20.63 9.90 -20.27
C LEU A 237 -20.87 10.10 -21.77
N THR A 238 -20.19 11.07 -22.37
CA THR A 238 -20.10 11.13 -23.84
C THR A 238 -19.17 10.00 -24.30
N VAL A 239 -19.21 9.67 -25.59
CA VAL A 239 -18.31 8.65 -26.16
C VAL A 239 -16.84 9.01 -25.90
N GLU A 240 -16.46 10.26 -26.13
CA GLU A 240 -15.10 10.76 -25.88
C GLU A 240 -14.70 10.61 -24.41
N ASN A 241 -15.54 11.08 -23.48
CA ASN A 241 -15.23 10.99 -22.05
C ASN A 241 -15.24 9.56 -21.53
N PHE A 242 -16.06 8.69 -22.10
CA PHE A 242 -16.03 7.26 -21.80
C PHE A 242 -14.66 6.67 -22.14
N LEU A 243 -14.16 6.92 -23.36
CA LEU A 243 -12.84 6.44 -23.78
C LEU A 243 -11.71 7.06 -22.95
N SER A 244 -11.76 8.36 -22.66
CA SER A 244 -10.77 9.02 -21.79
C SER A 244 -10.80 8.47 -20.37
N THR A 245 -11.98 8.14 -19.83
CA THR A 245 -12.12 7.55 -18.49
C THR A 245 -11.53 6.14 -18.46
N ILE A 246 -11.79 5.32 -19.49
CA ILE A 246 -11.20 3.99 -19.61
C ILE A 246 -9.67 4.09 -19.66
N ALA A 247 -9.13 4.93 -20.56
CA ALA A 247 -7.69 5.13 -20.68
C ALA A 247 -7.06 5.62 -19.38
N LEU A 248 -7.74 6.50 -18.64
CA LEU A 248 -7.30 6.96 -17.33
C LEU A 248 -7.29 5.80 -16.32
N PHE A 249 -8.36 5.01 -16.25
CA PHE A 249 -8.46 3.91 -15.29
C PHE A 249 -7.46 2.78 -15.59
N GLU A 250 -7.17 2.52 -16.87
CA GLU A 250 -6.09 1.64 -17.29
C GLU A 250 -4.73 2.16 -16.81
N ARG A 251 -4.46 3.46 -17.02
CA ARG A 251 -3.20 4.09 -16.62
C ARG A 251 -2.97 4.04 -15.11
N TYR A 252 -4.04 4.15 -14.31
CA TYR A 252 -4.00 4.09 -12.86
C TYR A 252 -4.16 2.68 -12.28
N ASP A 253 -4.07 1.66 -13.14
CA ASP A 253 -4.12 0.24 -12.74
C ASP A 253 -5.45 -0.14 -12.04
N ILE A 254 -6.52 0.64 -12.28
CA ILE A 254 -7.90 0.39 -11.80
C ILE A 254 -8.60 -0.63 -12.71
N LEU A 255 -8.31 -0.56 -14.00
CA LEU A 255 -8.75 -1.52 -15.02
C LEU A 255 -7.54 -2.19 -15.64
N CYS A 256 -7.59 -3.50 -15.84
CA CYS A 256 -6.61 -4.21 -16.66
C CYS A 256 -7.29 -4.72 -17.94
N PRO A 257 -6.87 -4.27 -19.14
CA PRO A 257 -7.46 -4.75 -20.38
C PRO A 257 -7.15 -6.24 -20.56
N ILE A 258 -8.20 -7.06 -20.61
CA ILE A 258 -8.09 -8.50 -20.86
C ILE A 258 -8.16 -8.80 -22.35
N SER A 259 -9.12 -8.19 -23.02
CA SER A 259 -9.38 -8.29 -24.45
C SER A 259 -9.94 -6.95 -24.95
N GLN A 260 -10.30 -6.86 -26.23
CA GLN A 260 -10.91 -5.64 -26.79
C GLN A 260 -12.26 -5.28 -26.12
N GLU A 261 -12.93 -6.25 -25.50
CA GLU A 261 -14.27 -6.07 -24.95
C GLU A 261 -14.36 -6.36 -23.45
N GLN A 262 -13.27 -6.80 -22.82
CA GLN A 262 -13.27 -7.24 -21.43
C GLN A 262 -12.12 -6.63 -20.64
N TYR A 263 -12.42 -6.29 -19.39
CA TYR A 263 -11.50 -5.72 -18.42
C TYR A 263 -11.53 -6.55 -17.14
N LEU A 264 -10.37 -6.75 -16.51
CA LEU A 264 -10.33 -7.14 -15.10
C LEU A 264 -10.45 -5.88 -14.26
N VAL A 265 -11.29 -5.93 -13.24
CA VAL A 265 -11.33 -4.92 -12.17
C VAL A 265 -10.73 -5.57 -10.92
N PRO A 266 -9.47 -5.27 -10.54
CA PRO A 266 -8.83 -5.88 -9.38
C PRO A 266 -9.61 -5.72 -8.07
N LEU A 267 -10.43 -4.68 -7.95
CA LEU A 267 -11.29 -4.46 -6.78
C LEU A 267 -12.46 -5.44 -6.65
N LEU A 268 -12.87 -6.06 -7.76
CA LEU A 268 -14.01 -6.97 -7.83
C LEU A 268 -13.61 -8.44 -7.78
N ILE A 269 -12.32 -8.75 -7.83
CA ILE A 269 -11.85 -10.14 -7.77
C ILE A 269 -12.04 -10.73 -6.37
N GLU A 270 -12.32 -12.01 -6.32
CA GLU A 270 -12.58 -12.72 -5.07
C GLU A 270 -11.30 -12.99 -4.27
N THR A 271 -11.45 -13.23 -2.98
CA THR A 271 -10.35 -13.67 -2.11
C THR A 271 -10.33 -15.19 -2.04
N VAL A 272 -9.16 -15.81 -2.22
CA VAL A 272 -9.04 -17.26 -1.99
C VAL A 272 -9.23 -17.53 -0.51
N ALA A 273 -10.33 -18.19 -0.16
CA ALA A 273 -10.50 -18.76 1.16
C ALA A 273 -9.51 -19.91 1.32
N LYS A 274 -8.58 -19.81 2.29
CA LYS A 274 -7.80 -20.96 2.74
C LYS A 274 -8.77 -21.95 3.38
N LYS A 275 -9.38 -22.83 2.58
CA LYS A 275 -10.07 -24.00 3.13
C LYS A 275 -9.04 -24.73 3.99
N GLY A 276 -9.35 -24.91 5.27
CA GLY A 276 -8.50 -25.69 6.17
C GLY A 276 -8.22 -27.05 5.51
N LYS A 277 -7.02 -27.59 5.72
CA LYS A 277 -6.51 -28.85 5.14
C LYS A 277 -7.40 -30.10 5.32
N GLN A 278 -8.63 -29.99 5.83
CA GLN A 278 -9.53 -31.09 6.11
C GLN A 278 -10.65 -31.30 5.06
N GLU A 279 -10.87 -30.39 4.12
CA GLU A 279 -11.90 -30.56 3.08
C GLU A 279 -11.39 -30.16 1.69
N ALA A 280 -10.28 -30.76 1.27
CA ALA A 280 -9.98 -30.88 -0.16
C ALA A 280 -10.69 -32.14 -0.65
N GLU A 281 -11.97 -32.02 -1.02
CA GLU A 281 -12.52 -32.94 -2.00
C GLU A 281 -11.68 -32.74 -3.27
N GLU A 282 -11.03 -33.82 -3.71
CA GLU A 282 -10.32 -33.90 -4.97
C GLU A 282 -11.30 -33.51 -6.09
N THR A 283 -11.22 -32.26 -6.55
CA THR A 283 -11.73 -31.93 -7.87
C THR A 283 -10.93 -32.76 -8.87
N ASP A 284 -11.64 -33.48 -9.74
CA ASP A 284 -11.19 -34.53 -10.69
C ASP A 284 -10.12 -34.08 -11.74
N HIS A 285 -9.52 -32.91 -11.54
CA HIS A 285 -8.39 -32.34 -12.29
C HIS A 285 -7.31 -31.91 -11.28
N GLY A 286 -6.57 -32.89 -10.76
CA GLY A 286 -5.67 -32.80 -9.59
C GLY A 286 -4.41 -31.94 -9.70
N ALA A 287 -4.50 -30.70 -10.19
CA ALA A 287 -3.45 -29.71 -10.04
C ALA A 287 -4.01 -28.46 -9.35
N SER A 288 -3.60 -28.22 -8.10
CA SER A 288 -3.77 -26.91 -7.49
C SER A 288 -3.12 -25.87 -8.40
N ALA A 289 -3.89 -24.88 -8.85
CA ALA A 289 -3.45 -23.71 -9.60
C ALA A 289 -2.18 -23.07 -9.02
N PHE A 290 -2.05 -23.13 -7.69
CA PHE A 290 -0.88 -22.65 -6.97
C PHE A 290 -0.03 -23.81 -6.45
N TRP A 291 1.27 -23.78 -6.75
CA TRP A 291 2.22 -24.78 -6.28
C TRP A 291 2.81 -24.40 -4.93
N ASP A 292 3.23 -25.40 -4.17
CA ASP A 292 4.05 -25.20 -2.98
C ASP A 292 5.50 -24.90 -3.40
N PRO A 293 6.15 -23.87 -2.79
CA PRO A 293 7.52 -23.49 -3.14
C PRO A 293 8.49 -24.67 -2.96
N ALA A 294 9.19 -25.04 -4.02
CA ALA A 294 10.28 -26.00 -3.96
C ALA A 294 11.58 -25.33 -3.50
N ASP A 295 12.58 -26.11 -3.07
CA ASP A 295 13.90 -25.60 -2.71
C ASP A 295 14.64 -24.93 -3.89
N SER A 296 14.23 -25.24 -5.12
CA SER A 296 14.72 -24.60 -6.34
C SER A 296 14.10 -23.24 -6.63
N ASP A 297 12.98 -22.92 -5.98
CA ASP A 297 12.23 -21.69 -6.23
C ASP A 297 12.84 -20.54 -5.45
N THR A 298 12.87 -19.36 -6.07
CA THR A 298 13.28 -18.14 -5.36
C THR A 298 12.08 -17.53 -4.67
N VAL A 299 12.18 -17.27 -3.37
CA VAL A 299 11.14 -16.57 -2.59
C VAL A 299 11.67 -15.22 -2.15
N LEU A 300 10.94 -14.16 -2.51
CA LEU A 300 11.25 -12.76 -2.23
C LEU A 300 10.08 -12.09 -1.50
N TYR A 301 10.36 -11.03 -0.77
CA TYR A 301 9.39 -10.26 -0.02
C TYR A 301 9.55 -8.77 -0.27
N PHE A 302 8.43 -8.07 -0.42
CA PHE A 302 8.30 -6.63 -0.27
C PHE A 302 7.66 -6.37 1.08
N LYS A 303 8.41 -5.80 2.03
CA LYS A 303 7.96 -5.49 3.39
C LYS A 303 7.63 -4.01 3.49
N PHE A 304 6.42 -3.70 3.88
CA PHE A 304 5.91 -2.33 4.02
C PHE A 304 5.85 -1.94 5.49
N TYR A 305 6.34 -0.75 5.82
CA TYR A 305 6.39 -0.27 7.20
C TYR A 305 5.12 0.51 7.53
N ARG A 306 4.34 0.01 8.51
CA ARG A 306 3.12 0.67 9.01
C ARG A 306 2.07 0.98 7.92
N PHE A 307 2.13 0.26 6.80
CA PHE A 307 1.23 0.45 5.68
C PHE A 307 0.65 -0.90 5.26
N TYR A 308 -0.67 -0.95 5.08
CA TYR A 308 -1.36 -2.15 4.64
C TYR A 308 -1.34 -2.24 3.10
N PRO A 309 -0.63 -3.23 2.50
CA PRO A 309 -0.23 -3.17 1.10
C PRO A 309 -1.29 -3.60 0.07
N GLU A 310 -2.54 -3.83 0.46
CA GLU A 310 -3.57 -4.34 -0.45
C GLU A 310 -3.79 -3.43 -1.68
N ALA A 311 -3.91 -2.12 -1.48
CA ALA A 311 -4.12 -1.18 -2.59
C ALA A 311 -2.99 -1.24 -3.62
N ILE A 312 -1.75 -1.40 -3.14
CA ILE A 312 -0.56 -1.54 -4.00
C ILE A 312 -0.54 -2.90 -4.67
N PHE A 313 -0.87 -3.95 -3.92
CA PHE A 313 -0.95 -5.31 -4.43
C PHE A 313 -1.91 -5.37 -5.62
N LEU A 314 -3.12 -4.82 -5.50
CA LEU A 314 -4.12 -4.81 -6.57
C LEU A 314 -3.63 -4.11 -7.85
N ARG A 315 -2.92 -2.98 -7.72
CA ARG A 315 -2.32 -2.30 -8.87
C ARG A 315 -1.18 -3.10 -9.50
N LEU A 316 -0.34 -3.69 -8.67
CA LEU A 316 0.75 -4.55 -9.14
C LEU A 316 0.21 -5.81 -9.84
N LEU A 317 -0.91 -6.36 -9.36
CA LEU A 317 -1.63 -7.45 -10.04
C LEU A 317 -2.05 -7.06 -11.45
N ALA A 318 -2.67 -5.89 -11.63
CA ALA A 318 -3.10 -5.41 -12.95
C ALA A 318 -1.92 -5.32 -13.93
N ARG A 319 -0.78 -4.76 -13.50
CA ARG A 319 0.44 -4.69 -14.32
C ARG A 319 1.00 -6.06 -14.66
N CYS A 320 1.11 -6.93 -13.66
CA CYS A 320 1.61 -8.29 -13.86
C CYS A 320 0.74 -9.09 -14.83
N LEU A 321 -0.58 -8.95 -14.72
CA LEU A 321 -1.53 -9.56 -15.63
C LEU A 321 -1.38 -9.03 -17.06
N SER A 322 -1.35 -7.70 -17.23
CA SER A 322 -1.17 -7.07 -18.55
C SER A 322 0.09 -7.56 -19.26
N ILE A 323 1.20 -7.70 -18.52
CA ILE A 323 2.46 -8.25 -19.06
C ILE A 323 2.34 -9.74 -19.36
N SER A 324 1.74 -10.52 -18.45
CA SER A 324 1.55 -11.96 -18.64
C SER A 324 0.75 -12.23 -19.92
N GLN A 325 -0.30 -11.46 -20.17
CA GLN A 325 -1.12 -11.60 -21.39
C GLN A 325 -0.38 -11.23 -22.67
N LYS A 326 0.51 -10.23 -22.62
CA LYS A 326 1.31 -9.83 -23.79
C LYS A 326 2.41 -10.83 -24.12
N THR A 327 2.92 -11.52 -23.11
CA THR A 327 4.10 -12.41 -23.26
C THR A 327 3.73 -13.88 -23.31
N HIS A 328 2.51 -14.24 -22.92
CA HIS A 328 2.00 -15.60 -22.94
C HIS A 328 0.57 -15.59 -23.47
N ASP A 329 0.34 -16.19 -24.64
CA ASP A 329 -1.00 -16.36 -25.18
C ASP A 329 -1.73 -17.47 -24.39
N LEU A 330 -2.50 -17.06 -23.39
CA LEU A 330 -3.32 -17.97 -22.60
C LEU A 330 -4.58 -18.42 -23.38
N GLY A 331 -4.81 -17.90 -24.60
CA GLY A 331 -6.03 -18.16 -25.34
C GLY A 331 -7.28 -17.57 -24.67
N ARG A 332 -8.40 -17.61 -25.39
CA ARG A 332 -9.71 -17.17 -24.89
C ARG A 332 -10.29 -18.31 -24.04
N GLY A 333 -10.42 -18.11 -22.72
CA GLY A 333 -11.08 -19.06 -21.81
C GLY A 333 -10.16 -19.95 -20.96
N ALA A 334 -8.85 -19.67 -20.87
CA ALA A 334 -8.02 -20.29 -19.83
C ALA A 334 -8.36 -19.69 -18.46
N ASP A 335 -8.45 -20.56 -17.45
CA ASP A 335 -8.64 -20.16 -16.06
C ASP A 335 -7.52 -19.19 -15.65
N ARG A 336 -7.94 -18.04 -15.12
CA ARG A 336 -7.04 -17.02 -14.61
C ARG A 336 -6.91 -17.22 -13.12
N ASP A 337 -5.72 -17.63 -12.71
CA ASP A 337 -5.38 -17.77 -11.29
C ASP A 337 -5.07 -16.41 -10.68
N VAL A 338 -6.04 -15.49 -10.68
CA VAL A 338 -5.91 -14.11 -10.18
C VAL A 338 -7.00 -13.84 -9.15
N TYR A 339 -6.56 -13.62 -7.92
CA TYR A 339 -7.40 -13.39 -6.76
C TYR A 339 -6.87 -12.21 -5.94
N ARG A 340 -7.72 -11.68 -5.07
CA ARG A 340 -7.50 -10.46 -4.29
C ARG A 340 -6.32 -10.53 -3.35
N ASN A 341 -5.95 -11.75 -2.94
CA ASN A 341 -4.84 -12.02 -2.04
C ASN A 341 -3.75 -12.93 -2.65
N MET A 342 -3.95 -13.45 -3.86
CA MET A 342 -3.05 -14.44 -4.45
C MET A 342 -3.17 -14.46 -5.97
N SER A 343 -2.07 -14.51 -6.70
CA SER A 343 -2.13 -14.59 -8.17
C SER A 343 -0.93 -15.30 -8.78
N GLY A 344 -1.13 -15.93 -9.93
CA GLY A 344 -0.11 -16.64 -10.72
C GLY A 344 0.08 -15.98 -12.08
N PHE A 345 1.33 -15.86 -12.52
CA PHE A 345 1.70 -15.13 -13.73
C PHE A 345 2.84 -15.80 -14.49
N TYR A 346 2.82 -15.61 -15.79
CA TYR A 346 3.93 -15.93 -16.69
C TYR A 346 4.59 -14.64 -17.16
N GLN A 347 5.90 -14.68 -17.40
CA GLN A 347 6.58 -13.64 -18.16
C GLN A 347 7.46 -14.30 -19.22
N GLY A 348 6.92 -14.36 -20.44
CA GLY A 348 7.52 -15.10 -21.54
C GLY A 348 7.77 -16.57 -21.16
N HIS A 349 8.88 -17.11 -21.61
CA HIS A 349 9.33 -18.46 -21.28
C HIS A 349 10.38 -18.50 -20.16
N ASP A 350 10.76 -17.34 -19.62
CA ASP A 350 11.84 -17.24 -18.64
C ASP A 350 11.33 -17.40 -17.19
N PHE A 351 10.10 -16.99 -16.90
CA PHE A 351 9.58 -16.93 -15.53
C PHE A 351 8.14 -17.41 -15.40
N TYR A 352 7.90 -18.22 -14.38
CA TYR A 352 6.58 -18.50 -13.82
C TYR A 352 6.60 -18.13 -12.35
N TYR A 353 5.72 -17.23 -11.92
CA TYR A 353 5.78 -16.68 -10.57
C TYR A 353 4.39 -16.50 -9.97
N LYS A 354 4.31 -16.63 -8.65
CA LYS A 354 3.11 -16.33 -7.88
C LYS A 354 3.36 -15.20 -6.90
N MET A 355 2.34 -14.41 -6.65
CA MET A 355 2.33 -13.33 -5.68
C MET A 355 1.26 -13.60 -4.62
N GLU A 356 1.60 -13.35 -3.36
CA GLU A 356 0.73 -13.58 -2.21
C GLU A 356 0.74 -12.35 -1.31
N LEU A 357 -0.45 -11.84 -0.99
CA LEU A 357 -0.64 -10.80 0.01
C LEU A 357 -0.63 -11.44 1.40
N LEU A 358 0.37 -11.09 2.21
CA LEU A 358 0.51 -11.53 3.60
C LEU A 358 0.17 -10.34 4.48
N CYS A 359 -0.97 -10.40 5.18
CA CYS A 359 -1.53 -9.32 6.01
C CYS A 359 -2.27 -9.81 7.26
N SER A 360 -1.93 -10.99 7.79
CA SER A 360 -2.62 -11.57 8.96
C SER A 360 -2.40 -10.81 10.26
N SER A 361 -1.38 -9.95 10.34
CA SER A 361 -1.06 -9.10 11.49
C SER A 361 -0.42 -7.80 11.04
N LEU A 362 -0.41 -6.77 11.89
CA LEU A 362 0.22 -5.47 11.61
C LEU A 362 1.74 -5.58 11.36
N GLU A 363 2.38 -6.65 11.84
CA GLU A 363 3.80 -6.93 11.61
C GLU A 363 4.05 -7.65 10.27
N GLN A 364 3.01 -8.26 9.72
CA GLN A 364 3.04 -8.95 8.44
C GLN A 364 2.40 -8.07 7.39
N ASN A 365 2.94 -6.89 7.11
CA ASN A 365 2.53 -6.07 5.96
C ASN A 365 3.46 -6.37 4.78
N MET A 366 3.22 -7.48 4.08
CA MET A 366 4.14 -8.00 3.07
C MET A 366 3.45 -8.49 1.81
N ILE A 367 4.13 -8.32 0.68
CA ILE A 367 3.84 -9.06 -0.56
C ILE A 367 4.95 -10.09 -0.75
N ARG A 368 4.59 -11.37 -0.81
CA ARG A 368 5.52 -12.46 -1.09
C ARG A 368 5.48 -12.79 -2.58
N VAL A 369 6.63 -12.97 -3.18
CA VAL A 369 6.79 -13.40 -4.58
C VAL A 369 7.58 -14.70 -4.61
N THR A 370 7.01 -15.75 -5.19
CA THR A 370 7.69 -17.03 -5.42
C THR A 370 7.91 -17.22 -6.91
N VAL A 371 9.15 -17.46 -7.32
CA VAL A 371 9.57 -17.46 -8.73
C VAL A 371 10.21 -18.80 -9.09
N LYS A 372 9.71 -19.40 -10.16
CA LYS A 372 10.35 -20.47 -10.93
C LYS A 372 11.04 -19.85 -12.14
N CYS A 373 12.35 -19.97 -12.19
CA CYS A 373 13.16 -19.48 -13.30
C CYS A 373 13.45 -20.60 -14.31
N ALA A 374 13.49 -20.27 -15.59
CA ALA A 374 14.04 -21.14 -16.61
C ALA A 374 15.50 -21.55 -16.29
N PRO A 375 15.99 -22.67 -16.87
CA PRO A 375 17.37 -23.10 -16.65
C PRO A 375 18.38 -22.00 -16.99
N ASN A 376 19.37 -21.80 -16.14
CA ASN A 376 20.43 -20.77 -16.28
C ASN A 376 19.95 -19.31 -16.24
N ARG A 377 18.69 -19.06 -15.84
CA ARG A 377 18.20 -17.71 -15.55
C ARG A 377 18.13 -17.47 -14.04
N GLY A 378 18.61 -16.31 -13.61
CA GLY A 378 18.37 -15.79 -12.25
C GLY A 378 17.08 -14.96 -12.19
N PRO A 379 16.55 -14.71 -10.97
CA PRO A 379 15.33 -13.94 -10.76
C PRO A 379 15.50 -12.43 -10.99
N HIS A 380 16.72 -11.92 -11.21
CA HIS A 380 17.04 -10.49 -11.27
C HIS A 380 16.12 -9.69 -12.18
N SER A 381 15.95 -10.09 -13.44
CA SER A 381 15.21 -9.25 -14.41
C SER A 381 13.72 -9.15 -14.07
N LEU A 382 13.11 -10.23 -13.55
CA LEU A 382 11.76 -10.19 -13.02
C LEU A 382 11.69 -9.27 -11.79
N LEU A 383 12.61 -9.45 -10.83
CA LEU A 383 12.61 -8.65 -9.60
C LEU A 383 12.84 -7.16 -9.88
N SER A 384 13.78 -6.82 -10.76
CA SER A 384 14.04 -5.46 -11.20
C SER A 384 12.81 -4.81 -11.82
N ARG A 385 12.06 -5.57 -12.63
CA ARG A 385 10.81 -5.10 -13.22
C ARG A 385 9.74 -4.88 -12.16
N LEU A 386 9.53 -5.84 -11.26
CA LEU A 386 8.55 -5.73 -10.17
C LEU A 386 8.87 -4.56 -9.21
N HIS A 387 10.15 -4.35 -8.89
CA HIS A 387 10.60 -3.22 -8.08
C HIS A 387 10.32 -1.90 -8.77
N LYS A 388 10.63 -1.78 -10.07
CA LYS A 388 10.30 -0.57 -10.85
C LYS A 388 8.79 -0.32 -10.94
N ASP A 389 7.99 -1.36 -11.15
CA ASP A 389 6.54 -1.24 -11.17
C ASP A 389 6.02 -0.74 -9.81
N LEU A 390 6.56 -1.28 -8.73
CA LEU A 390 6.22 -0.88 -7.36
C LEU A 390 6.64 0.58 -7.07
N GLN A 391 7.85 0.97 -7.46
CA GLN A 391 8.34 2.35 -7.34
C GLN A 391 7.44 3.32 -8.10
N GLN A 392 7.05 3.00 -9.33
CA GLN A 392 6.14 3.85 -10.11
C GLN A 392 4.77 4.00 -9.46
N ILE A 393 4.21 2.91 -8.90
CA ILE A 393 2.94 2.97 -8.16
C ILE A 393 3.10 3.83 -6.90
N ARG A 394 4.21 3.63 -6.16
CA ARG A 394 4.55 4.41 -4.96
C ARG A 394 4.66 5.90 -5.30
N ASP A 395 5.50 6.26 -6.26
CA ASP A 395 5.77 7.65 -6.59
C ASP A 395 4.52 8.39 -7.05
N ARG A 396 3.68 7.69 -7.81
CA ARG A 396 2.41 8.26 -8.32
C ARG A 396 1.38 8.43 -7.22
N ASP A 397 1.22 7.43 -6.35
CA ASP A 397 0.01 7.31 -5.52
C ASP A 397 0.28 7.29 -4.00
N PHE A 398 1.49 6.96 -3.57
CA PHE A 398 1.88 6.79 -2.16
C PHE A 398 3.29 7.35 -1.89
N PRO A 399 3.52 8.67 -2.10
CA PRO A 399 4.87 9.24 -2.10
C PRO A 399 5.62 9.15 -0.76
N TYR A 400 4.91 8.88 0.34
CA TYR A 400 5.49 8.72 1.69
C TYR A 400 5.62 7.26 2.13
N LEU A 401 5.37 6.32 1.24
CA LEU A 401 5.42 4.91 1.55
C LEU A 401 6.86 4.39 1.51
N ASN A 402 7.27 3.79 2.62
CA ASN A 402 8.56 3.12 2.73
C ASN A 402 8.38 1.60 2.67
N TYR A 403 9.24 0.95 1.90
CA TYR A 403 9.32 -0.50 1.85
C TYR A 403 10.75 -0.99 1.68
N THR A 404 10.97 -2.26 2.00
CA THR A 404 12.23 -2.98 1.76
C THR A 404 11.95 -4.24 0.94
N VAL A 405 12.83 -4.53 -0.01
CA VAL A 405 12.85 -5.77 -0.79
C VAL A 405 13.89 -6.70 -0.21
N GLY A 406 13.55 -7.97 -0.01
CA GLY A 406 14.53 -8.90 0.54
C GLY A 406 14.17 -10.38 0.41
N LEU A 407 15.07 -11.22 0.95
CA LEU A 407 14.93 -12.67 0.99
C LEU A 407 14.63 -13.15 2.41
N PRO A 408 13.94 -14.29 2.58
CA PRO A 408 13.80 -14.88 3.91
C PRO A 408 15.16 -15.29 4.45
N CYS A 409 15.46 -14.89 5.68
CA CYS A 409 16.70 -15.25 6.35
C CYS A 409 16.79 -16.78 6.57
N PRO A 410 17.83 -17.47 6.06
CA PRO A 410 17.94 -18.92 6.21
C PRO A 410 18.21 -19.36 7.65
N VAL A 411 18.77 -18.49 8.50
CA VAL A 411 19.10 -18.80 9.90
C VAL A 411 17.89 -18.67 10.81
N CYS A 412 17.08 -17.63 10.62
CA CYS A 412 15.88 -17.43 11.40
C CYS A 412 14.76 -18.41 10.99
N ARG A 413 14.82 -18.95 9.76
CA ARG A 413 13.85 -19.91 9.24
C ARG A 413 13.78 -21.22 10.04
N SER A 414 14.90 -21.69 10.61
CA SER A 414 14.95 -22.97 11.33
C SER A 414 14.53 -22.91 12.80
N ILE A 415 14.39 -21.71 13.38
CA ILE A 415 14.12 -21.53 14.81
C ILE A 415 12.62 -21.57 15.12
N ASN A 416 11.78 -21.39 14.10
CA ASN A 416 10.32 -21.27 14.25
C ASN A 416 9.57 -22.62 14.14
N HIS A 417 10.26 -23.76 14.18
CA HIS A 417 9.62 -25.09 14.17
C HIS A 417 9.35 -25.62 15.60
N HIS A 418 8.87 -24.77 16.50
CA HIS A 418 8.24 -25.26 17.72
C HIS A 418 6.78 -25.60 17.41
N GLU A 419 6.51 -26.90 17.26
CA GLU A 419 5.18 -27.46 17.08
C GLU A 419 4.26 -27.03 18.24
N GLY A 420 3.33 -26.09 17.99
CA GLY A 420 2.26 -25.79 18.95
C GLY A 420 1.70 -24.38 18.94
N GLU A 421 2.46 -23.38 18.50
CA GLU A 421 1.99 -21.98 18.48
C GLU A 421 1.38 -21.60 17.12
N ARG A 422 0.11 -21.20 17.15
CA ARG A 422 -0.68 -20.85 15.95
C ARG A 422 -0.23 -19.54 15.28
N ASP A 423 0.61 -18.76 15.94
CA ASP A 423 1.10 -17.49 15.43
C ASP A 423 2.57 -17.63 15.03
N HIS A 424 2.80 -18.01 13.77
CA HIS A 424 4.16 -18.02 13.23
C HIS A 424 4.62 -16.56 13.11
N PRO A 425 5.70 -16.15 13.79
CA PRO A 425 6.19 -14.79 13.68
C PRO A 425 6.56 -14.49 12.21
N PRO A 426 6.43 -13.22 11.79
CA PRO A 426 6.80 -12.82 10.43
C PRO A 426 8.19 -13.34 10.06
N PRO A 427 8.41 -13.84 8.84
CA PRO A 427 9.74 -14.23 8.40
C PRO A 427 10.69 -13.04 8.52
N HIS A 428 11.85 -13.25 9.17
CA HIS A 428 12.92 -12.26 9.17
C HIS A 428 13.45 -12.10 7.74
N ILE A 429 13.43 -10.87 7.22
CA ILE A 429 13.80 -10.54 5.84
C ILE A 429 15.19 -9.92 5.82
N LEU A 430 16.09 -10.47 5.00
CA LEU A 430 17.38 -9.86 4.69
C LEU A 430 17.17 -8.84 3.57
N GLY A 431 17.24 -7.55 3.93
CA GLY A 431 17.06 -6.44 2.99
C GLY A 431 18.14 -6.43 1.91
N ILE A 432 17.71 -6.43 0.64
CA ILE A 432 18.58 -6.31 -0.53
C ILE A 432 18.63 -4.85 -1.01
N ALA A 433 17.46 -4.20 -1.03
CA ALA A 433 17.30 -2.83 -1.46
C ALA A 433 16.09 -2.19 -0.75
N GLY A 434 16.20 -0.92 -0.43
CA GLY A 434 15.09 -0.05 -0.03
C GLY A 434 14.26 0.46 -1.20
N HIS A 435 13.20 1.18 -0.86
CA HIS A 435 12.29 1.85 -1.78
C HIS A 435 13.00 2.87 -2.71
N ASP A 436 14.01 3.59 -2.20
CA ASP A 436 14.81 4.57 -2.97
C ASP A 436 16.13 4.02 -3.50
N GLU A 437 16.37 2.72 -3.35
CA GLU A 437 17.58 2.07 -3.79
C GLU A 437 17.36 1.27 -5.07
N ASP A 438 18.35 1.30 -5.95
CA ASP A 438 18.41 0.39 -7.07
C ASP A 438 18.75 -1.03 -6.60
N LEU A 439 18.15 -2.02 -7.27
CA LEU A 439 18.54 -3.40 -7.05
C LEU A 439 19.97 -3.65 -7.58
N PRO A 440 20.76 -4.50 -6.90
CA PRO A 440 22.10 -4.88 -7.33
C PRO A 440 22.09 -5.41 -8.76
N LEU A 441 23.12 -5.12 -9.56
CA LEU A 441 23.18 -5.53 -10.96
C LEU A 441 23.34 -7.06 -11.12
N PRO A 442 22.94 -7.66 -12.26
CA PRO A 442 23.18 -9.08 -12.51
C PRO A 442 24.67 -9.42 -12.39
N GLY A 443 25.01 -10.41 -11.56
CA GLY A 443 26.41 -10.83 -11.32
C GLY A 443 27.11 -10.03 -10.22
N GLU A 444 26.51 -8.95 -9.72
CA GLU A 444 26.99 -8.24 -8.54
C GLU A 444 26.71 -9.08 -7.30
N LYS A 445 27.73 -9.23 -6.45
CA LYS A 445 27.62 -9.96 -5.19
C LYS A 445 27.28 -9.00 -4.07
N VAL A 446 26.14 -9.22 -3.43
CA VAL A 446 25.75 -8.50 -2.22
C VAL A 446 26.01 -9.37 -1.01
N THR A 447 26.62 -8.79 0.02
CA THR A 447 26.81 -9.46 1.31
C THR A 447 25.75 -9.00 2.29
N LEU A 448 24.83 -9.90 2.63
CA LEU A 448 23.78 -9.68 3.61
C LEU A 448 24.20 -10.27 4.96
N MET A 449 23.89 -9.60 6.07
CA MET A 449 24.27 -10.08 7.40
C MET A 449 23.03 -10.44 8.21
N CYS A 450 23.10 -11.53 8.97
CA CYS A 450 22.14 -11.79 10.04
C CYS A 450 22.77 -12.65 11.12
N ARG A 451 22.63 -12.25 12.39
CA ARG A 451 23.20 -12.95 13.55
C ARG A 451 24.69 -13.29 13.35
N GLY A 452 25.43 -12.32 12.80
CA GLY A 452 26.84 -12.47 12.51
C GLY A 452 27.23 -13.39 11.36
N LYS A 453 26.26 -14.01 10.69
CA LYS A 453 26.53 -14.78 9.47
C LYS A 453 26.40 -13.86 8.27
N ALA A 454 27.48 -13.79 7.50
CA ALA A 454 27.46 -13.19 6.18
C ALA A 454 26.80 -14.15 5.18
N PHE A 455 26.09 -13.59 4.22
CA PHE A 455 25.43 -14.30 3.16
C PHE A 455 25.72 -13.60 1.84
N GLU A 456 26.46 -14.27 0.96
CA GLU A 456 26.63 -13.76 -0.40
C GLU A 456 25.39 -14.09 -1.24
N LEU A 457 24.89 -13.08 -1.93
CA LEU A 457 23.77 -13.14 -2.86
C LEU A 457 24.20 -12.63 -4.24
N ASP A 458 23.88 -13.38 -5.28
CA ASP A 458 23.97 -12.96 -6.68
C ASP A 458 22.60 -13.20 -7.34
N LEU A 459 21.86 -12.11 -7.58
CA LEU A 459 20.53 -12.16 -8.18
C LEU A 459 20.56 -12.60 -9.66
N GLY A 460 21.72 -12.51 -10.32
CA GLY A 460 21.91 -12.94 -11.70
C GLY A 460 21.95 -14.47 -11.86
N LYS A 461 22.14 -15.21 -10.77
CA LYS A 461 22.18 -16.68 -10.76
C LYS A 461 20.96 -17.26 -10.05
N GLN A 462 20.72 -18.57 -10.26
CA GLN A 462 19.76 -19.29 -9.44
C GLN A 462 20.25 -19.32 -7.98
N ILE A 463 19.40 -18.86 -7.07
CA ILE A 463 19.70 -18.80 -5.64
C ILE A 463 19.53 -20.21 -5.06
N LYS A 464 20.59 -21.02 -5.11
CA LYS A 464 20.55 -22.43 -4.67
C LYS A 464 20.89 -22.64 -3.18
N LYS A 465 21.55 -21.66 -2.54
CA LYS A 465 21.82 -21.58 -1.08
C LYS A 465 22.63 -20.32 -0.78
N LEU A 466 22.28 -19.54 0.24
CA LEU A 466 23.19 -18.51 0.75
C LEU A 466 24.29 -19.18 1.58
N SER A 467 25.56 -18.94 1.23
CA SER A 467 26.73 -19.53 1.91
C SER A 467 27.25 -18.62 3.01
N SER A 468 27.50 -19.16 4.21
CA SER A 468 28.03 -18.41 5.36
C SER A 468 29.50 -18.66 5.66
N PHE A 469 30.24 -17.61 6.06
CA PHE A 469 31.63 -17.68 6.53
C PHE A 469 31.83 -16.89 7.85
N SER A 470 32.88 -17.21 8.62
CA SER A 470 33.19 -16.63 9.95
C SER A 470 34.65 -16.12 10.05
N THR A 471 34.91 -14.95 10.64
CA THR A 471 36.26 -14.36 10.80
C THR A 471 36.47 -13.62 12.14
N GLY A 472 37.55 -13.90 12.89
CA GLY A 472 37.77 -13.42 14.28
C GLY A 472 38.08 -11.92 14.46
N GLY A 473 37.70 -11.36 15.62
CA GLY A 473 37.53 -9.92 15.86
C GLY A 473 38.70 -9.12 16.48
N ARG A 474 38.65 -7.80 16.24
CA ARG A 474 39.37 -6.70 16.92
C ARG A 474 38.35 -5.78 17.60
N ALA A 475 38.81 -4.88 18.50
CA ALA A 475 37.95 -3.89 19.15
C ALA A 475 37.35 -2.90 18.13
N LEU A 476 36.04 -2.65 18.23
CA LEU A 476 35.20 -2.02 17.20
C LEU A 476 35.08 -0.49 17.32
N LEU A 477 34.88 0.01 18.54
CA LEU A 477 34.76 1.44 18.86
C LEU A 477 35.51 1.74 20.16
N ASP A 478 35.96 2.98 20.34
CA ASP A 478 36.50 3.43 21.61
C ASP A 478 35.38 3.69 22.64
N PRO A 479 35.69 3.64 23.95
CA PRO A 479 34.69 3.83 25.01
C PRO A 479 33.98 5.19 24.99
N SER A 480 34.65 6.26 24.55
CA SER A 480 34.08 7.61 24.53
C SER A 480 33.00 7.71 23.44
N THR A 481 33.27 7.18 22.25
CA THR A 481 32.28 7.12 21.17
C THR A 481 31.06 6.27 21.55
N THR A 482 31.29 5.14 22.21
CA THR A 482 30.21 4.25 22.71
C THR A 482 29.31 4.97 23.72
N GLN A 483 29.91 5.77 24.62
CA GLN A 483 29.19 6.55 25.60
C GLN A 483 28.34 7.66 24.95
N HIS A 484 28.88 8.38 23.97
CA HIS A 484 28.13 9.44 23.26
C HIS A 484 26.96 8.87 22.46
N LEU A 485 27.15 7.74 21.78
CA LEU A 485 26.06 7.04 21.09
C LEU A 485 24.95 6.63 22.07
N SER A 486 25.32 6.15 23.26
CA SER A 486 24.35 5.76 24.29
C SER A 486 23.53 6.96 24.78
N ILE A 487 24.14 8.14 24.93
CA ILE A 487 23.41 9.37 25.27
C ILE A 487 22.40 9.75 24.18
N LEU A 488 22.80 9.61 22.91
CA LEU A 488 21.99 9.99 21.75
C LEU A 488 20.84 9.01 21.47
N LEU A 489 21.02 7.72 21.74
CA LEU A 489 20.12 6.64 21.34
C LEU A 489 19.31 6.05 22.50
N ASP A 490 19.73 6.29 23.75
CA ASP A 490 19.03 5.91 24.98
C ASP A 490 18.50 7.16 25.75
N PRO A 491 17.64 8.02 25.16
CA PRO A 491 17.19 9.22 25.84
C PRO A 491 16.40 8.88 27.12
N PRO A 492 16.61 9.60 28.24
CA PRO A 492 15.95 9.32 29.52
C PRO A 492 14.44 9.58 29.52
N ALA A 493 13.90 10.17 28.45
CA ALA A 493 12.47 10.39 28.27
C ALA A 493 11.99 9.71 26.96
N PRO A 494 10.89 8.94 26.97
CA PRO A 494 10.36 8.20 25.82
C PRO A 494 9.85 9.08 24.65
N ILE A 495 10.01 10.40 24.75
CA ILE A 495 9.50 11.41 23.82
C ILE A 495 10.33 11.46 22.52
N PHE A 496 11.61 11.08 22.56
CA PHE A 496 12.53 11.12 21.41
C PHE A 496 12.75 9.76 20.72
N GLY A 497 11.97 8.74 21.10
CA GLY A 497 12.09 7.39 20.56
C GLY A 497 13.33 6.65 21.09
N ASN A 498 13.16 5.38 21.40
CA ASN A 498 14.26 4.48 21.78
C ASN A 498 14.96 3.99 20.50
N ASN A 499 15.82 4.83 19.94
CA ASN A 499 16.45 4.60 18.63
C ASN A 499 17.46 3.44 18.66
N TRP A 500 17.90 3.01 19.85
CA TRP A 500 18.67 1.78 20.02
C TRP A 500 17.95 0.52 19.52
N ARG A 501 16.61 0.46 19.54
CA ARG A 501 15.86 -0.69 19.00
C ARG A 501 15.93 -0.76 17.48
N ALA A 502 15.81 0.38 16.83
CA ALA A 502 15.97 0.49 15.38
C ALA A 502 17.42 0.14 14.99
N LEU A 503 18.40 0.65 15.74
CA LEU A 503 19.80 0.26 15.57
C LEU A 503 20.02 -1.25 15.79
N ALA A 504 19.38 -1.85 16.79
CA ALA A 504 19.45 -3.28 17.06
C ALA A 504 18.90 -4.10 15.89
N ASP A 505 17.76 -3.69 15.33
CA ASP A 505 17.13 -4.33 14.16
C ASP A 505 18.04 -4.23 12.93
N GLU A 506 18.56 -3.04 12.63
CA GLU A 506 19.50 -2.82 11.50
C GLU A 506 20.83 -3.57 11.66
N LEU A 507 21.33 -3.70 12.89
CA LEU A 507 22.52 -4.52 13.20
C LEU A 507 22.21 -6.03 13.25
N GLY A 508 20.96 -6.43 12.98
CA GLY A 508 20.55 -7.82 12.82
C GLY A 508 20.37 -8.59 14.13
N LEU A 509 20.08 -7.89 15.23
CA LEU A 509 19.70 -8.49 16.52
C LEU A 509 18.21 -8.86 16.49
N CYS A 510 17.86 -10.03 17.04
CA CYS A 510 16.48 -10.51 16.95
C CYS A 510 15.60 -9.95 18.08
N PHE A 511 14.28 -10.14 17.97
CA PHE A 511 13.33 -9.69 19.00
C PHE A 511 13.68 -10.17 20.41
N GLN A 512 14.16 -11.41 20.58
CA GLN A 512 14.59 -11.92 21.89
C GLN A 512 15.81 -11.18 22.42
N ASP A 513 16.76 -10.84 21.55
CA ASP A 513 17.93 -10.02 21.90
C ASP A 513 17.47 -8.62 22.32
N ILE A 514 16.54 -8.02 21.57
CA ILE A 514 15.96 -6.71 21.86
C ILE A 514 15.24 -6.72 23.22
N CYS A 515 14.43 -7.73 23.52
CA CYS A 515 13.79 -7.88 24.83
C CYS A 515 14.81 -8.07 25.97
N TYR A 516 15.90 -8.79 25.73
CA TYR A 516 16.98 -8.94 26.71
C TYR A 516 17.70 -7.61 26.94
N ILE A 517 18.01 -6.87 25.87
CA ILE A 517 18.68 -5.57 25.89
C ILE A 517 17.84 -4.52 26.62
N GLU A 518 16.51 -4.58 26.47
CA GLU A 518 15.58 -3.69 27.18
C GLU A 518 15.70 -3.78 28.70
N THR A 519 16.15 -4.91 29.24
CA THR A 519 16.39 -5.08 30.69
C THR A 519 17.71 -4.49 31.18
N LYS A 520 18.53 -3.93 30.28
CA LYS A 520 19.89 -3.44 30.59
C LYS A 520 19.91 -1.94 30.87
N PRO A 521 20.83 -1.48 31.73
CA PRO A 521 20.95 -0.07 32.09
C PRO A 521 21.44 0.82 30.95
N SER A 522 22.23 0.28 30.01
CA SER A 522 22.55 0.94 28.73
C SER A 522 22.22 -0.01 27.57
N PRO A 523 21.02 0.15 26.98
CA PRO A 523 20.60 -0.62 25.83
C PRO A 523 21.53 -0.46 24.63
N THR A 524 21.95 0.75 24.29
CA THR A 524 22.86 1.01 23.15
C THR A 524 24.22 0.35 23.32
N GLU A 525 24.83 0.45 24.50
CA GLU A 525 26.10 -0.23 24.78
C GLU A 525 25.95 -1.76 24.63
N THR A 526 24.82 -2.31 25.10
CA THR A 526 24.52 -3.74 24.98
C THR A 526 24.30 -4.14 23.52
N VAL A 527 23.61 -3.32 22.70
CA VAL A 527 23.47 -3.52 21.24
C VAL A 527 24.83 -3.60 20.57
N LEU A 528 25.71 -2.63 20.82
CA LEU A 528 27.03 -2.56 20.22
C LEU A 528 27.95 -3.70 20.69
N GLU A 529 27.84 -4.09 21.96
CA GLU A 529 28.57 -5.24 22.51
C GLU A 529 28.11 -6.56 21.89
N MET A 530 26.79 -6.77 21.80
CA MET A 530 26.20 -7.94 21.16
C MET A 530 26.53 -7.98 19.68
N TYR A 531 26.48 -6.84 18.98
CA TYR A 531 26.91 -6.74 17.59
C TYR A 531 28.38 -7.13 17.44
N ARG A 532 29.29 -6.61 18.27
CA ARG A 532 30.71 -6.99 18.25
C ARG A 532 30.91 -8.48 18.53
N LYS A 533 30.22 -9.05 19.52
CA LYS A 533 30.36 -10.46 19.91
C LYS A 533 29.80 -11.40 18.85
N ASN A 534 28.70 -11.00 18.23
CA ASN A 534 27.98 -11.84 17.29
C ASN A 534 28.51 -11.67 15.87
N THR A 535 29.03 -10.50 15.49
CA THR A 535 29.43 -10.17 14.12
C THR A 535 30.94 -10.28 13.92
N PRO A 536 31.42 -11.29 13.17
CA PRO A 536 32.85 -11.54 12.97
C PRO A 536 33.55 -10.42 12.17
N THR A 537 32.81 -9.75 11.27
CA THR A 537 33.28 -8.64 10.42
C THR A 537 32.86 -7.26 10.92
N ALA A 538 32.48 -7.14 12.19
CA ALA A 538 32.00 -5.89 12.75
C ALA A 538 32.98 -4.76 12.43
N ASN A 539 32.50 -3.73 11.76
CA ASN A 539 33.26 -2.51 11.49
C ASN A 539 32.40 -1.27 11.76
N THR A 540 33.10 -0.15 11.93
CA THR A 540 32.51 1.15 12.25
C THR A 540 31.65 1.69 11.11
N ASP A 541 31.99 1.41 9.85
CA ASP A 541 31.23 1.87 8.68
C ASP A 541 29.83 1.25 8.60
N GLN A 542 29.66 0.02 9.11
CA GLN A 542 28.36 -0.63 9.22
C GLN A 542 27.49 0.02 10.29
N ILE A 543 28.07 0.40 11.42
CA ILE A 543 27.35 1.15 12.46
C ILE A 543 26.98 2.52 11.92
N HIS A 544 27.89 3.20 11.22
CA HIS A 544 27.62 4.49 10.58
C HIS A 544 26.46 4.40 9.58
N ARG A 545 26.42 3.38 8.71
CA ARG A 545 25.30 3.17 7.78
C ARG A 545 23.99 2.87 8.49
N ALA A 546 24.00 1.93 9.44
CA ALA A 546 22.80 1.61 10.23
C ALA A 546 22.24 2.85 10.97
N LEU A 547 23.10 3.76 11.42
CA LEU A 547 22.68 5.03 12.03
C LEU A 547 22.04 5.99 11.01
N LEU A 548 22.51 6.02 9.77
CA LEU A 548 21.85 6.78 8.69
C LEU A 548 20.51 6.15 8.31
N ASP A 549 20.43 4.81 8.25
CA ASP A 549 19.23 4.07 7.86
C ASP A 549 18.08 4.25 8.86
N ILE A 550 18.39 4.52 10.14
CA ILE A 550 17.41 4.85 11.18
C ILE A 550 17.17 6.37 11.34
N ASP A 551 17.62 7.18 10.38
CA ASP A 551 17.48 8.65 10.36
C ASP A 551 18.13 9.34 11.57
N ARG A 552 19.34 8.87 11.95
CA ARG A 552 20.18 9.45 13.01
C ARG A 552 21.54 9.92 12.49
N PRO A 553 21.57 10.92 11.58
CA PRO A 553 22.82 11.47 11.07
C PRO A 553 23.68 12.12 12.18
N ASP A 554 23.04 12.67 13.21
CA ASP A 554 23.70 13.23 14.40
C ASP A 554 24.54 12.21 15.17
N ALA A 555 24.07 10.95 15.22
CA ALA A 555 24.82 9.85 15.80
C ALA A 555 25.87 9.28 14.83
N ALA A 556 25.57 9.26 13.53
CA ALA A 556 26.50 8.79 12.50
C ALA A 556 27.75 9.69 12.41
N GLU A 557 27.60 11.00 12.58
CA GLU A 557 28.71 11.98 12.58
C GLU A 557 29.80 11.69 13.63
N LEU A 558 29.43 11.07 14.76
CA LEU A 558 30.39 10.66 15.80
C LEU A 558 31.42 9.62 15.31
N LEU A 559 31.10 8.92 14.21
CA LEU A 559 31.93 7.86 13.64
C LEU A 559 32.81 8.35 12.48
N GLN A 560 32.68 9.62 12.07
CA GLN A 560 33.55 10.18 11.04
C GLN A 560 34.94 10.52 11.61
N PRO A 561 36.03 10.19 10.89
CA PRO A 561 37.36 10.63 11.28
C PRO A 561 37.39 12.15 11.25
N SER A 562 37.68 12.78 12.39
CA SER A 562 37.82 14.23 12.48
C SER A 562 38.86 14.68 11.46
N CYS A 563 38.43 15.36 10.40
CA CYS A 563 39.34 16.11 9.54
C CYS A 563 39.97 17.20 10.42
N VAL A 564 41.17 16.91 10.93
CA VAL A 564 42.03 17.91 11.56
C VAL A 564 42.39 18.92 10.48
N THR A 565 41.83 20.12 10.57
CA THR A 565 42.26 21.32 9.83
C THR A 565 43.69 21.68 10.16
#